data_AF-A0A916MQS8-F1
#
_entry.id   AF-A0A916MQS8-F1
#
_cell.length_a   1.000
_cell.length_b   1.000
_cell.length_c   1.000
_cell.angle_alpha   90.00
_cell.angle_beta   90.00
_cell.angle_gamma   90.00
#
_symmetry.space_group_name_H-M   'P 1'
#
loop_
_entity.id
_entity.type
_entity.pdbx_description
1 polymer ?
#
loop_
_entity_poly.entity_id
_entity_poly.type
_entity_poly.pdbx_seq_one_letter_code
_entity_poly.pdbx_strand_id
1 'polypeptide(L)'
;MSNVADQGVEDAAILLMSLGEEEAAEVFKHLAPKEVQRLGETIAKMKAISRDRVDDVLEKFATIAGGQSLLVPDTDEYVKSVLRMALGEDKANLLIDRILQGSDTSGIESLKWMDANSVA
;
A
#
# COMPACT_ATOMS: atom_id res chain seq x y z
N MET A 1 -5.13 -26.88 18.84
CA MET A 1 -3.93 -26.11 18.49
C MET A 1 -3.99 -25.88 16.98
N SER A 2 -4.49 -24.73 16.53
CA SER A 2 -4.38 -24.34 15.12
C SER A 2 -2.90 -24.14 14.83
N ASN A 3 -2.38 -24.90 13.87
CA ASN A 3 -0.97 -24.86 13.51
C ASN A 3 -0.68 -23.49 12.88
N VAL A 4 0.41 -22.82 13.29
CA VAL A 4 0.78 -21.49 12.75
C VAL A 4 0.89 -21.51 11.22
N ALA A 5 1.30 -22.67 10.67
CA ALA A 5 1.37 -22.91 9.24
C ALA A 5 0.00 -22.99 8.54
N ASP A 6 -1.08 -23.33 9.24
CA ASP A 6 -2.44 -23.34 8.67
C ASP A 6 -3.03 -21.92 8.71
N GLN A 7 -2.70 -21.14 9.74
CA GLN A 7 -3.10 -19.74 9.82
C GLN A 7 -2.51 -18.89 8.69
N GLY A 8 -1.24 -19.13 8.32
CA GLY A 8 -0.60 -18.41 7.22
C GLY A 8 -1.21 -18.70 5.85
N VAL A 9 -1.69 -19.94 5.62
CA VAL A 9 -2.39 -20.30 4.38
C VAL A 9 -3.78 -19.69 4.33
N GLU A 10 -4.47 -19.63 5.47
CA GLU A 10 -5.75 -18.94 5.59
C GLU A 10 -5.62 -17.43 5.33
N ASP A 11 -4.61 -16.77 5.91
CA ASP A 11 -4.32 -15.36 5.67
C ASP A 11 -4.01 -15.11 4.17
N ALA A 12 -3.22 -15.98 3.55
CA ALA A 12 -2.91 -15.90 2.12
C ALA A 12 -4.16 -16.08 1.24
N ALA A 13 -5.06 -16.99 1.61
CA ALA A 13 -6.32 -17.19 0.90
C ALA A 13 -7.22 -15.95 0.99
N ILE A 14 -7.35 -15.34 2.17
CA ILE A 14 -8.12 -14.09 2.38
C ILE A 14 -7.54 -12.94 1.54
N LEU A 15 -6.21 -12.79 1.54
CA LEU A 15 -5.53 -11.78 0.74
C LEU A 15 -5.85 -11.94 -0.75
N LEU A 16 -5.70 -13.15 -1.29
CA LEU A 16 -5.94 -13.42 -2.71
C LEU A 16 -7.40 -13.19 -3.11
N MET A 17 -8.35 -13.64 -2.27
CA MET A 17 -9.77 -13.38 -2.50
C MET A 17 -10.10 -11.87 -2.48
N SER A 18 -9.32 -11.07 -1.75
CA SER A 18 -9.50 -9.62 -1.67
C SER A 18 -8.91 -8.87 -2.87
N LEU A 19 -7.95 -9.47 -3.59
CA LEU A 19 -7.35 -8.87 -4.78
C LEU A 19 -8.26 -8.98 -6.02
N GLY A 20 -9.05 -10.05 -6.11
CA GLY A 20 -9.85 -10.35 -7.30
C GLY A 20 -9.30 -11.53 -8.10
N GLU A 21 -10.11 -12.07 -9.00
CA GLU A 21 -9.78 -13.30 -9.74
C GLU A 21 -8.58 -13.14 -10.68
N GLU A 22 -8.47 -12.00 -11.36
CA GLU A 22 -7.41 -11.74 -12.33
C GLU A 22 -6.04 -11.62 -11.64
N GLU A 23 -5.97 -10.79 -10.61
CA GLU A 23 -4.76 -10.56 -9.81
C GLU A 23 -4.33 -11.83 -9.06
N ALA A 24 -5.29 -12.56 -8.48
CA ALA A 24 -4.99 -13.83 -7.84
C ALA A 24 -4.43 -14.85 -8.85
N ALA A 25 -4.96 -14.91 -10.07
CA ALA A 25 -4.45 -15.80 -11.10
C ALA A 25 -2.99 -15.52 -11.46
N GLU A 26 -2.59 -14.25 -11.53
CA GLU A 26 -1.17 -13.89 -11.72
C GLU A 26 -0.29 -14.39 -10.58
N VAL A 27 -0.72 -14.27 -9.33
CA VAL A 27 0.03 -14.81 -8.18
C VAL A 27 0.16 -16.33 -8.26
N PHE A 28 -0.90 -17.04 -8.64
CA PHE A 28 -0.91 -18.50 -8.74
C PHE A 28 0.12 -19.03 -9.75
N LYS A 29 0.44 -18.27 -10.81
CA LYS A 29 1.48 -18.66 -11.80
C LYS A 29 2.88 -18.78 -11.19
N HIS A 30 3.12 -18.14 -10.04
CA HIS A 30 4.42 -18.16 -9.36
C HIS A 30 4.53 -19.24 -8.27
N LEU A 31 3.46 -19.99 -8.01
CA LEU A 31 3.41 -20.99 -6.95
C LEU A 31 3.75 -22.39 -7.47
N ALA A 32 4.39 -23.21 -6.62
CA ALA A 32 4.59 -24.61 -6.92
C ALA A 32 3.25 -25.38 -6.90
N PRO A 33 3.11 -26.51 -7.63
CA PRO A 33 1.85 -27.26 -7.70
C PRO A 33 1.26 -27.63 -6.33
N LYS A 34 2.12 -27.95 -5.35
CA LYS A 34 1.71 -28.31 -4.00
C LYS A 34 1.15 -27.11 -3.21
N GLU A 35 1.66 -25.92 -3.47
CA GLU A 35 1.20 -24.67 -2.85
C GLU A 35 -0.15 -24.26 -3.44
N VAL A 36 -0.28 -24.33 -4.77
CA VAL A 36 -1.55 -24.12 -5.49
C VAL A 36 -2.64 -25.02 -4.93
N GLN A 37 -2.36 -26.31 -4.76
CA GLN A 37 -3.32 -27.25 -4.19
C GLN A 37 -3.75 -26.84 -2.77
N ARG A 38 -2.78 -26.56 -1.88
CA ARG A 38 -3.07 -26.23 -0.48
C ARG A 38 -3.89 -24.94 -0.37
N LEU A 39 -3.58 -23.95 -1.19
CA LEU A 39 -4.28 -22.66 -1.22
C LEU A 39 -5.69 -22.81 -1.80
N GLY A 40 -5.83 -23.52 -2.92
CA GLY A 40 -7.13 -23.79 -3.54
C GLY A 40 -8.07 -24.59 -2.64
N GLU A 41 -7.56 -25.62 -1.96
CA GLU A 41 -8.34 -26.36 -0.95
C GLU A 41 -8.75 -25.50 0.23
N THR A 42 -7.93 -24.52 0.61
CA THR A 42 -8.25 -23.59 1.69
C THR A 42 -9.37 -22.66 1.25
N ILE A 43 -9.21 -21.98 0.12
CA ILE A 43 -10.21 -21.08 -0.48
C ILE A 43 -11.56 -21.80 -0.63
N ALA A 44 -11.57 -23.03 -1.15
CA ALA A 44 -12.80 -23.81 -1.33
C ALA A 44 -13.52 -24.18 -0.02
N LYS A 45 -12.80 -24.21 1.11
CA LYS A 45 -13.36 -24.49 2.44
C LYS A 45 -13.76 -23.20 3.18
N MET A 46 -13.35 -22.03 2.70
CA MET A 46 -13.69 -20.76 3.34
C MET A 46 -15.18 -20.45 3.15
N LYS A 47 -15.79 -19.95 4.22
CA LYS A 47 -17.18 -19.46 4.22
C LYS A 47 -17.16 -17.93 4.18
N ALA A 48 -18.25 -17.30 4.61
CA ALA A 48 -18.28 -15.86 4.83
C ALA A 48 -17.15 -15.45 5.79
N ILE A 49 -16.28 -14.57 5.31
CA ILE A 49 -15.19 -13.95 6.08
C ILE A 49 -15.73 -12.61 6.58
N SER A 50 -15.52 -12.29 7.86
CA SER A 50 -15.92 -10.98 8.40
C SER A 50 -15.02 -9.88 7.82
N ARG A 51 -15.56 -8.67 7.70
CA ARG A 51 -14.79 -7.52 7.21
C ARG A 51 -13.57 -7.23 8.08
N ASP A 52 -13.74 -7.27 9.40
CA ASP A 52 -12.64 -7.09 10.37
C ASP A 52 -11.50 -8.07 10.10
N ARG A 53 -11.82 -9.32 9.73
CA ARG A 53 -10.81 -10.34 9.45
C ARG A 53 -10.05 -10.07 8.15
N VAL A 54 -10.73 -9.52 7.15
CA VAL A 54 -10.08 -9.06 5.91
C VAL A 54 -9.13 -7.89 6.22
N ASP A 55 -9.61 -6.90 6.97
CA ASP A 55 -8.84 -5.71 7.34
C ASP A 55 -7.57 -6.08 8.12
N ASP A 56 -7.67 -6.99 9.10
CA ASP A 56 -6.52 -7.51 9.87
C ASP A 56 -5.45 -8.15 8.96
N VAL A 57 -5.88 -8.95 7.98
CA VAL A 57 -4.97 -9.65 7.06
C VAL A 57 -4.28 -8.65 6.14
N LEU A 58 -5.01 -7.66 5.64
CA LEU A 58 -4.47 -6.61 4.78
C LEU A 58 -3.46 -5.73 5.52
N GLU A 59 -3.76 -5.32 6.77
CA GLU A 59 -2.84 -4.53 7.59
C GLU A 59 -1.54 -5.31 7.89
N LYS A 60 -1.68 -6.60 8.24
CA LYS A 60 -0.53 -7.49 8.45
C LYS A 60 0.32 -7.62 7.19
N PHE A 61 -0.30 -7.81 6.02
CA PHE A 61 0.41 -7.89 4.76
C PHE A 61 1.12 -6.58 4.43
N ALA A 62 0.44 -5.43 4.56
CA ALA A 62 1.01 -4.10 4.32
C ALA A 62 2.23 -3.83 5.22
N THR A 63 2.15 -4.22 6.49
CA THR A 63 3.26 -4.10 7.45
C THR A 63 4.46 -4.94 7.02
N ILE A 64 4.24 -6.19 6.61
CA ILE A 64 5.31 -7.10 6.19
C ILE A 64 5.92 -6.64 4.86
N ALA A 65 5.08 -6.29 3.88
CA ALA A 65 5.53 -5.80 2.58
C ALA A 65 6.28 -4.47 2.71
N GLY A 66 5.79 -3.53 3.53
CA GLY A 66 6.47 -2.28 3.85
C GLY A 66 7.80 -2.50 4.59
N GLY A 67 7.86 -3.47 5.50
CA GLY A 67 9.09 -3.87 6.18
C GLY A 67 10.13 -4.55 5.27
N GLN A 68 9.70 -5.29 4.24
CA GLN A 68 10.60 -5.82 3.21
C GLN A 68 10.99 -4.76 2.18
N SER A 69 10.18 -3.72 2.03
CA SER A 69 10.47 -2.52 1.23
C SER A 69 11.35 -1.50 1.98
N LEU A 70 11.92 -1.83 3.16
CA LEU A 70 12.86 -0.97 3.90
C LEU A 70 14.21 -0.75 3.19
N LEU A 71 14.43 -1.37 2.04
CA LEU A 71 15.24 -0.75 0.99
C LEU A 71 14.40 0.34 0.33
N VAL A 72 14.05 1.39 1.08
CA VAL A 72 13.20 2.48 0.62
C VAL A 72 13.79 3.03 -0.69
N PRO A 73 13.20 2.75 -1.88
CA PRO A 73 13.36 3.69 -2.97
C PRO A 73 12.69 4.95 -2.44
N ASP A 74 13.41 6.07 -2.46
CA ASP A 74 12.95 7.40 -2.07
C ASP A 74 11.42 7.49 -2.06
N THR A 75 10.78 7.68 -0.90
CA THR A 75 9.30 7.61 -0.76
C THR A 75 8.58 8.49 -1.79
N ASP A 76 9.28 9.52 -2.24
CA ASP A 76 8.89 10.41 -3.32
C ASP A 76 8.77 9.69 -4.67
N GLU A 77 9.68 8.79 -5.00
CA GLU A 77 9.68 8.00 -6.23
C GLU A 77 8.54 6.97 -6.25
N TYR A 78 8.24 6.34 -5.12
CA TYR A 78 7.06 5.49 -4.99
C TYR A 78 5.77 6.28 -5.23
N VAL A 79 5.61 7.43 -4.58
CA VAL A 79 4.43 8.29 -4.76
C VAL A 79 4.35 8.80 -6.21
N LYS A 80 5.48 9.18 -6.82
CA LYS A 80 5.54 9.56 -8.25
C LYS A 80 5.07 8.43 -9.15
N SER A 81 5.53 7.21 -8.91
CA SER A 81 5.15 6.03 -9.70
C SER A 81 3.66 5.73 -9.59
N VAL A 82 3.14 5.71 -8.37
CA VAL A 82 1.71 5.46 -8.10
C VAL A 82 0.83 6.52 -8.76
N LEU A 83 1.18 7.81 -8.65
CA LEU A 83 0.43 8.89 -9.27
C LEU A 83 0.45 8.81 -10.80
N ARG A 84 1.59 8.46 -11.40
CA ARG A 84 1.71 8.26 -12.86
C ARG A 84 0.85 7.10 -13.36
N MET A 85 0.83 5.98 -12.63
CA MET A 85 0.00 4.83 -12.97
C MET A 85 -1.50 5.14 -12.84
N ALA A 86 -1.91 5.88 -11.81
CA ALA A 86 -3.31 6.17 -11.55
C ALA A 86 -3.90 7.26 -12.46
N LEU A 87 -3.09 8.24 -12.91
CA LEU A 87 -3.59 9.47 -13.52
C LEU A 87 -3.03 9.74 -14.94
N GLY A 88 -2.01 9.00 -15.37
CA GLY A 88 -1.23 9.31 -16.56
C GLY A 88 -0.17 10.37 -16.29
N GLU A 89 0.87 10.38 -17.14
CA GLU A 89 2.12 11.12 -16.92
C GLU A 89 1.90 12.63 -16.74
N ASP A 90 1.09 13.25 -17.61
CA ASP A 90 0.82 14.70 -17.59
C ASP A 90 0.12 15.17 -16.31
N LYS A 91 -0.95 14.47 -15.90
CA LYS A 91 -1.72 14.82 -14.70
C LYS A 91 -0.96 14.54 -13.42
N ALA A 92 -0.20 13.44 -13.41
CA ALA A 92 0.63 13.08 -12.28
C ALA A 92 1.70 14.13 -12.01
N ASN A 93 2.45 14.57 -13.04
CA ASN A 93 3.52 15.55 -12.86
C ASN A 93 3.02 16.88 -12.26
N LEU A 94 1.84 17.37 -12.68
CA LEU A 94 1.24 18.58 -12.09
C LEU A 94 0.90 18.45 -10.59
N LEU A 95 0.44 17.27 -10.17
CA LEU A 95 0.12 17.00 -8.77
C LEU A 95 1.36 16.73 -7.94
N ILE A 96 2.33 16.01 -8.49
CA ILE A 96 3.63 15.75 -7.88
C ILE A 96 4.32 17.08 -7.58
N ASP A 97 4.37 18.00 -8.54
CA ASP A 97 4.96 19.32 -8.34
C ASP A 97 4.26 20.09 -7.22
N ARG A 98 2.92 20.06 -7.15
CA ARG A 98 2.16 20.71 -6.07
C ARG A 98 2.42 20.07 -4.70
N ILE A 99 2.53 18.75 -4.63
CA ILE A 99 2.74 18.01 -3.38
C ILE A 99 4.16 18.23 -2.86
N LEU A 100 5.17 18.18 -3.74
CA LEU A 100 6.57 18.33 -3.38
C LEU A 100 6.99 19.80 -3.16
N GLN A 101 6.39 20.75 -3.89
CA GLN A 101 6.62 22.20 -3.68
C GLN A 101 5.74 22.79 -2.56
N GLY A 102 4.83 22.00 -1.99
CA GLY A 102 3.85 22.41 -0.99
C GLY A 102 4.41 22.59 0.42
N SER A 103 5.39 23.49 0.61
CA SER A 103 5.72 24.07 1.94
C SER A 103 6.59 25.34 1.92
N ASP A 104 6.83 25.97 0.75
CA ASP A 104 7.63 27.22 0.69
C ASP A 104 6.83 28.51 0.97
N THR A 105 5.63 28.44 1.55
CA THR A 105 4.89 29.65 1.96
C THR A 105 5.22 30.13 3.37
N SER A 106 5.96 29.35 4.18
CA SER A 106 6.32 29.75 5.55
C SER A 106 7.29 30.94 5.61
N GLY A 107 8.10 31.15 4.57
CA GLY A 107 9.08 32.25 4.50
C GLY A 107 8.44 33.62 4.22
N ILE A 108 7.37 33.66 3.40
CA ILE A 108 6.70 34.91 3.01
C ILE A 108 5.77 35.40 4.13
N GLU A 109 5.18 34.52 4.92
CA GLU A 109 4.39 34.93 6.09
C GLU A 109 5.27 35.51 7.21
N SER A 110 6.48 35.00 7.41
CA SER A 110 7.42 35.53 8.43
C SER A 110 7.79 37.00 8.20
N LEU A 111 7.88 37.44 6.93
CA LEU A 111 8.16 38.83 6.56
C LEU A 111 6.94 39.76 6.69
N LYS A 112 5.72 39.21 6.77
CA LYS A 112 4.50 40.01 6.98
C LYS A 112 4.35 40.47 8.44
N TRP A 113 5.02 39.80 9.39
CA TRP A 113 4.97 40.11 10.82
C TRP A 113 6.17 40.91 11.33
N MET A 114 7.15 41.23 10.46
CA MET A 114 8.42 41.86 10.86
C MET A 114 8.52 43.36 10.63
N ASP A 115 7.49 44.08 10.15
CA ASP A 115 7.56 45.55 10.08
C ASP A 115 6.25 46.25 10.48
N ALA A 116 6.25 46.81 11.70
CA ALA A 116 5.40 47.95 12.11
C ALA A 116 5.79 48.59 13.47
N ASN A 117 6.74 48.06 14.25
CA ASN A 117 7.05 48.61 15.59
C ASN A 117 8.55 48.62 15.98
N SER A 118 9.47 48.83 15.03
CA SER A 118 10.89 49.07 15.38
C SER A 118 11.52 50.29 14.70
N VAL A 119 10.71 51.25 14.28
CA VAL A 119 11.19 52.61 14.01
C VAL A 119 10.79 53.49 15.20
N ALA A 120 11.72 53.62 16.15
CA ALA A 120 11.79 54.73 17.09
C ALA A 120 12.86 55.72 16.60
#